data_AF-A0A6J1D0W8-F1
#
_entry.id   AF-A0A6J1D0W8-F1
#
_cell.length_a   1.000
_cell.length_b   1.000
_cell.length_c   1.000
_cell.angle_alpha   90.00
_cell.angle_beta   90.00
_cell.angle_gamma   90.00
#
_symmetry.space_group_name_H-M   'P 1'
#
loop_
_entity.id
_entity.type
_entity.pdbx_description
1 polymer ?
#
loop_
_entity_poly.entity_id
_entity_poly.type
_entity_poly.pdbx_seq_one_letter_code
_entity_poly.pdbx_strand_id
1 'polypeptide(L)'
;MEIALLPVECLYSIFAFTSPKDVCRFAAVSPAFRSAADSDALWNTFLPADYSAIISQSSSLNSLSKKALYFHLCDNPLLIATGNSSFVLEKESGRRCYMIGARDLDIIWGNSTEYWTWKSLPESRFSQVAELNFVWWLEIKGKIEGRELSPKTKGRGRGGENGAVGPS
;
A
#
# COMPACT_ATOMS: atom_id res chain seq x y z
N MET A 1 32.88 -19.73 4.21
CA MET A 1 32.59 -19.36 2.82
C MET A 1 32.21 -17.89 2.82
N GLU A 2 33.07 -17.03 2.29
CA GLU A 2 32.91 -15.58 2.42
C GLU A 2 32.01 -15.08 1.28
N ILE A 3 30.70 -15.00 1.53
CA ILE A 3 29.68 -14.56 0.55
C ILE A 3 30.01 -13.16 -0.02
N ALA A 4 30.77 -12.36 0.72
CA ALA A 4 31.26 -11.04 0.27
C ALA A 4 32.30 -11.08 -0.86
N LEU A 5 32.84 -12.25 -1.20
CA LEU A 5 33.77 -12.44 -2.35
C LEU A 5 33.05 -12.79 -3.66
N LEU A 6 31.72 -12.95 -3.64
CA LEU A 6 30.95 -13.19 -4.86
C LEU A 6 30.93 -11.94 -5.74
N PRO A 7 30.89 -12.10 -7.08
CA PRO A 7 30.59 -11.00 -7.99
C PRO A 7 29.29 -10.27 -7.60
N VAL A 8 29.24 -8.97 -7.85
CA VAL A 8 28.09 -8.11 -7.52
C VAL A 8 26.81 -8.62 -8.18
N GLU A 9 26.89 -9.22 -9.36
CA GLU A 9 25.76 -9.81 -10.07
C GLU A 9 25.18 -11.05 -9.36
N CYS A 10 26.03 -11.84 -8.70
CA CYS A 10 25.58 -12.98 -7.91
C CYS A 10 24.83 -12.50 -6.65
N LEU A 11 25.33 -11.44 -6.00
CA LEU A 11 24.69 -10.83 -4.84
C LEU A 11 23.35 -10.21 -5.20
N TYR A 12 23.28 -9.51 -6.33
CA TYR A 12 22.04 -9.00 -6.91
C TYR A 12 20.99 -10.10 -7.06
N SER A 13 21.39 -11.23 -7.65
CA SER A 13 20.50 -12.36 -7.91
C SER A 13 19.93 -12.92 -6.60
N ILE A 14 20.75 -13.02 -5.56
CA ILE A 14 20.30 -13.42 -4.22
C ILE A 14 19.32 -12.39 -3.64
N PHE A 15 19.68 -11.10 -3.69
CA PHE A 15 18.88 -10.03 -3.12
C PHE A 15 17.49 -9.89 -3.75
N ALA A 16 17.37 -10.15 -5.06
CA ALA A 16 16.09 -10.12 -5.77
C ALA A 16 15.06 -11.13 -5.22
N PHE A 17 15.50 -12.19 -4.52
CA PHE A 17 14.64 -13.16 -3.84
C PHE A 17 14.42 -12.85 -2.36
N THR A 18 14.88 -11.70 -1.87
CA THR A 18 14.73 -11.27 -0.47
C THR A 18 13.79 -10.07 -0.34
N SER A 19 13.48 -9.69 0.90
CA SER A 19 12.67 -8.49 1.14
C SER A 19 13.51 -7.21 1.08
N PRO A 20 12.92 -6.04 0.75
CA PRO A 20 13.58 -4.74 0.86
C PRO A 20 14.24 -4.50 2.22
N LYS A 21 13.61 -4.96 3.31
CA LYS A 21 14.17 -4.93 4.67
C LYS A 21 15.49 -5.70 4.77
N ASP A 22 15.54 -6.90 4.21
CA ASP A 22 16.74 -7.74 4.25
C ASP A 22 17.85 -7.16 3.38
N VAL A 23 17.52 -6.64 2.19
CA VAL A 23 18.48 -5.90 1.34
C VAL A 23 19.11 -4.73 2.10
N CYS A 24 18.31 -3.95 2.83
CA CYS A 24 18.83 -2.85 3.65
C CYS A 24 19.76 -3.34 4.77
N ARG A 25 19.47 -4.50 5.38
CA ARG A 25 20.34 -5.11 6.38
C ARG A 25 21.66 -5.60 5.76
N PHE A 26 21.61 -6.24 4.60
CA PHE A 26 22.82 -6.68 3.90
C PHE A 26 23.73 -5.50 3.52
N ALA A 27 23.15 -4.36 3.11
CA ALA A 27 23.91 -3.14 2.78
C ALA A 27 24.74 -2.58 3.96
N ALA A 28 24.40 -2.94 5.20
CA ALA A 28 25.13 -2.53 6.40
C ALA A 28 26.33 -3.43 6.72
N VAL A 29 26.40 -4.64 6.16
CA VAL A 29 27.41 -5.65 6.52
C VAL A 29 28.75 -5.42 5.82
N SER A 30 28.75 -5.06 4.54
CA SER A 30 29.99 -4.84 3.77
C SER A 30 29.82 -3.85 2.61
N PRO A 31 30.91 -3.22 2.12
CA PRO A 31 30.85 -2.34 0.95
C PRO A 31 30.39 -3.05 -0.33
N ALA A 32 30.78 -4.33 -0.51
CA ALA A 32 30.34 -5.14 -1.64
C ALA A 32 28.82 -5.36 -1.63
N PHE A 33 28.25 -5.67 -0.46
CA PHE A 33 26.80 -5.81 -0.31
C PHE A 33 26.08 -4.49 -0.49
N ARG A 34 26.65 -3.39 0.01
CA ARG A 34 26.08 -2.05 -0.21
C ARG A 34 26.00 -1.71 -1.69
N SER A 35 27.07 -1.94 -2.44
CA SER A 35 27.10 -1.69 -3.88
C SER A 35 26.04 -2.50 -4.62
N ALA A 36 25.85 -3.78 -4.28
CA ALA A 36 24.79 -4.61 -4.85
C ALA A 36 23.39 -4.14 -4.42
N ALA A 37 23.22 -3.76 -3.16
CA ALA A 37 21.95 -3.32 -2.57
C ALA A 37 21.50 -1.93 -3.04
N ASP A 38 22.40 -1.10 -3.57
CA ASP A 38 22.08 0.23 -4.11
C ASP A 38 21.78 0.20 -5.62
N SER A 39 21.83 -0.96 -6.25
CA SER A 39 21.55 -1.12 -7.69
C SER A 39 20.11 -0.80 -8.05
N ASP A 40 19.90 0.12 -9.01
CA ASP A 40 18.55 0.46 -9.50
C ASP A 40 17.83 -0.72 -10.16
N ALA A 41 18.58 -1.65 -10.77
CA ALA A 41 18.01 -2.88 -11.31
C ALA A 41 17.31 -3.68 -10.21
N LEU A 42 17.82 -3.64 -8.97
CA LEU A 42 17.29 -4.43 -7.85
C LEU A 42 16.03 -3.76 -7.33
N TRP A 43 16.07 -2.44 -7.15
CA TRP A 43 14.90 -1.72 -6.67
C TRP A 43 13.75 -1.73 -7.68
N ASN A 44 14.02 -1.89 -8.98
CA ASN A 44 12.98 -2.17 -9.98
C ASN A 44 12.20 -3.47 -9.68
N THR A 45 12.80 -4.49 -9.06
CA THR A 45 12.08 -5.73 -8.72
C THR A 45 11.15 -5.57 -7.52
N PHE A 46 11.37 -4.55 -6.69
CA PHE A 46 10.52 -4.24 -5.53
C PHE A 46 9.42 -3.21 -5.83
N LEU A 47 9.53 -2.48 -6.94
CA LEU A 47 8.52 -1.54 -7.37
C LEU A 47 7.32 -2.26 -8.02
N PRO A 48 6.10 -1.73 -7.88
CA PRO A 48 4.93 -2.29 -8.56
C PRO A 48 5.07 -2.27 -10.09
N ALA A 49 4.61 -3.28 -10.82
CA ALA A 49 4.81 -3.37 -12.27
C ALA A 49 4.29 -2.15 -13.08
N ASP A 50 3.26 -1.50 -12.58
CA ASP A 50 2.59 -0.30 -13.09
C ASP A 50 3.17 1.02 -12.53
N TYR A 51 4.32 0.99 -11.83
CA TYR A 51 4.95 2.20 -11.28
C TYR A 51 5.26 3.26 -12.35
N SER A 52 5.47 2.84 -13.60
CA SER A 52 5.70 3.75 -14.73
C SER A 52 4.49 4.66 -14.98
N ALA A 53 3.27 4.13 -14.88
CA ALA A 53 2.04 4.91 -15.00
C ALA A 53 1.87 5.89 -13.84
N ILE A 54 2.36 5.51 -12.65
CA ILE A 54 2.35 6.35 -11.45
C ILE A 54 3.30 7.55 -11.60
N ILE A 55 4.54 7.32 -12.03
CA ILE A 55 5.54 8.40 -12.18
C ILE A 55 5.30 9.28 -13.42
N SER A 56 4.53 8.79 -14.40
CA SER A 56 4.15 9.58 -15.58
C SER A 56 3.36 10.84 -15.20
N GLN A 57 2.69 10.82 -14.05
CA GLN A 57 1.88 11.93 -13.55
C GLN A 57 2.72 13.01 -12.83
N SER A 58 4.01 12.75 -12.54
CA SER A 58 4.87 13.66 -11.80
C SER A 58 6.29 13.70 -12.34
N SER A 59 6.68 14.85 -12.90
CA SER A 59 8.02 15.09 -13.43
C SER A 59 9.13 14.96 -12.38
N SER A 60 8.85 15.25 -11.11
CA SER A 60 9.82 15.17 -10.01
C SER A 60 10.11 13.74 -9.55
N LEU A 61 9.20 12.80 -9.78
CA LEU A 61 9.42 11.38 -9.44
C LEU A 61 10.30 10.66 -10.46
N ASN A 62 10.32 11.15 -11.71
CA ASN A 62 11.11 10.56 -12.79
C ASN A 62 12.62 10.78 -12.63
N SER A 63 13.05 11.78 -11.86
CA SER A 63 14.46 12.07 -11.61
C SER A 63 15.05 11.31 -10.43
N LEU A 64 14.24 10.60 -9.64
CA LEU A 64 14.70 9.84 -8.48
C LEU A 64 15.33 8.51 -8.90
N SER A 65 16.33 8.06 -8.14
CA SER A 65 16.79 6.67 -8.22
C SER A 65 15.66 5.71 -7.85
N LYS A 66 15.73 4.45 -8.29
CA LYS A 66 14.66 3.47 -8.02
C LYS A 66 14.52 3.19 -6.53
N LYS A 67 15.64 3.22 -5.80
CA LYS A 67 15.66 3.16 -4.33
C LYS A 67 14.94 4.36 -3.69
N ALA A 68 15.25 5.57 -4.14
CA ALA A 68 14.63 6.79 -3.61
C ALA A 68 13.13 6.84 -3.95
N LEU A 69 12.76 6.41 -5.16
CA LEU A 69 11.36 6.27 -5.57
C LEU A 69 10.62 5.27 -4.68
N TYR A 70 11.21 4.11 -4.39
CA TYR A 70 10.59 3.12 -3.50
C TYR A 70 10.28 3.72 -2.11
N PHE A 71 11.25 4.39 -1.48
CA PHE A 71 11.02 5.03 -0.18
C PHE A 71 10.03 6.19 -0.27
N HIS A 72 10.06 6.97 -1.36
CA HIS A 72 9.06 8.00 -1.59
C HIS A 72 7.65 7.41 -1.60
N LEU A 73 7.42 6.28 -2.28
CA LEU A 73 6.13 5.58 -2.30
C LEU A 73 5.75 4.92 -0.96
N CYS A 74 6.70 4.68 -0.07
CA CYS A 74 6.42 4.23 1.29
C CYS A 74 5.89 5.37 2.16
N ASP A 75 6.50 6.55 2.02
CA ASP A 75 6.25 7.69 2.90
C ASP A 75 5.15 8.63 2.37
N ASN A 76 4.87 8.60 1.07
CA ASN A 76 3.94 9.51 0.40
C ASN A 76 2.75 8.72 -0.18
N PRO A 77 1.59 8.81 0.47
CA PRO A 77 0.42 8.09 0.02
C PRO A 77 -0.16 8.62 -1.29
N LEU A 78 -0.34 7.73 -2.28
CA LEU A 78 -0.83 8.10 -3.61
C LEU A 78 -2.31 7.83 -3.78
N LEU A 79 -3.04 8.81 -4.31
CA LEU A 79 -4.45 8.65 -4.67
C LEU A 79 -4.60 7.84 -5.96
N ILE A 80 -5.60 6.97 -6.01
CA ILE A 80 -5.92 6.10 -7.14
C ILE A 80 -7.32 6.45 -7.65
N ALA A 81 -7.53 6.29 -8.96
CA ALA A 81 -8.82 6.43 -9.63
C ALA A 81 -9.49 7.79 -9.36
N THR A 82 -10.71 7.79 -8.80
CA THR A 82 -11.53 8.99 -8.54
C THR A 82 -11.01 9.83 -7.37
N GLY A 83 -9.88 9.46 -6.75
CA GLY A 83 -9.28 10.18 -5.62
C GLY A 83 -9.85 9.77 -4.26
N ASN A 84 -10.78 8.83 -4.22
CA ASN A 84 -11.38 8.31 -3.00
C ASN A 84 -10.66 7.08 -2.44
N SER A 85 -9.72 6.52 -3.18
CA SER A 85 -8.92 5.39 -2.76
C SER A 85 -7.46 5.73 -2.95
N SER A 86 -6.60 4.99 -2.26
CA SER A 86 -5.19 5.31 -2.25
C SER A 86 -4.32 4.16 -1.80
N PHE A 87 -3.02 4.24 -2.04
CA PHE A 87 -2.08 3.24 -1.57
C PHE A 87 -0.75 3.83 -1.12
N VAL A 88 -0.03 3.05 -0.32
CA VAL A 88 1.38 3.20 0.04
C VAL A 88 2.07 1.87 -0.14
N LEU A 89 3.40 1.87 -0.25
CA LEU A 89 4.19 0.64 -0.15
C LEU A 89 4.51 0.33 1.32
N GLU A 90 4.30 -0.92 1.72
CA GLU A 90 4.78 -1.44 3.00
C GLU A 90 6.30 -1.52 2.94
N LYS A 91 6.98 -0.63 3.67
CA LYS A 91 8.43 -0.44 3.64
C LYS A 91 9.24 -1.73 3.72
N GLU A 92 8.80 -2.68 4.53
CA GLU A 92 9.53 -3.93 4.77
C GLU A 92 9.38 -4.95 3.65
N SER A 93 8.19 -5.05 3.05
CA SER A 93 7.83 -6.14 2.12
C SER A 93 7.69 -5.70 0.67
N GLY A 94 7.53 -4.39 0.41
CA GLY A 94 7.20 -3.84 -0.91
C GLY A 94 5.76 -4.06 -1.35
N ARG A 95 4.89 -4.61 -0.48
CA ARG A 95 3.48 -4.83 -0.81
C ARG A 95 2.70 -3.53 -0.80
N ARG A 96 1.63 -3.47 -1.59
CA ARG A 96 0.70 -2.33 -1.58
C ARG A 96 -0.24 -2.43 -0.38
N CYS A 97 -0.30 -1.36 0.39
CA CYS A 97 -1.29 -1.15 1.43
C CYS A 97 -2.32 -0.13 0.93
N TYR A 98 -3.55 -0.57 0.75
CA TYR A 98 -4.64 0.27 0.27
C TYR A 98 -5.40 0.91 1.44
N MET A 99 -5.82 2.16 1.23
CA MET A 99 -6.75 2.87 2.08
C MET A 99 -7.91 3.37 1.22
N ILE A 100 -9.12 2.96 1.59
CA ILE A 100 -10.38 3.30 0.90
C ILE A 100 -11.05 4.40 1.72
N GLY A 101 -11.35 5.52 1.07
CA GLY A 101 -12.10 6.62 1.64
C GLY A 101 -13.58 6.28 1.74
N ALA A 102 -14.29 6.96 2.64
CA ALA A 102 -15.68 6.65 2.96
C ALA A 102 -16.63 6.71 1.74
N ARG A 103 -16.30 7.50 0.71
CA ARG A 103 -17.08 7.61 -0.52
C ARG A 103 -17.05 6.37 -1.42
N ASP A 104 -16.03 5.53 -1.29
CA ASP A 104 -15.92 4.26 -2.02
C ASP A 104 -16.38 3.07 -1.15
N LEU A 105 -16.86 3.32 0.06
CA LEU A 105 -17.46 2.31 0.92
C LEU A 105 -18.99 2.28 0.72
N ASP A 106 -19.54 1.08 0.81
CA ASP A 106 -20.99 0.88 0.92
C ASP A 106 -21.37 1.00 2.41
N ILE A 107 -21.89 2.17 2.76
CA ILE A 107 -22.26 2.55 4.13
C ILE A 107 -23.78 2.56 4.23
N ILE A 108 -24.33 1.84 5.20
CA ILE A 108 -25.78 1.84 5.41
C ILE A 108 -26.30 3.26 5.70
N TRP A 109 -27.37 3.64 5.00
CA TRP A 109 -27.94 4.98 5.03
C TRP A 109 -26.94 6.11 4.74
N GLY A 110 -25.81 5.82 4.07
CA GLY A 110 -24.78 6.81 3.78
C GLY A 110 -25.26 8.03 2.98
N ASN A 111 -26.40 7.91 2.30
CA ASN A 111 -27.02 9.02 1.56
C ASN A 111 -28.00 9.85 2.41
N SER A 112 -28.32 9.40 3.62
CA SER A 112 -29.28 10.06 4.52
C SER A 112 -28.56 10.99 5.48
N THR A 113 -28.85 12.29 5.37
CA THR A 113 -28.28 13.35 6.21
C THR A 113 -28.73 13.27 7.68
N GLU A 114 -29.77 12.50 7.97
CA GLU A 114 -30.22 12.20 9.34
C GLU A 114 -29.15 11.43 10.12
N TYR A 115 -28.49 10.46 9.46
CA TYR A 115 -27.55 9.54 10.10
C TYR A 115 -26.09 9.92 9.83
N TRP A 116 -25.80 10.52 8.68
CA TRP A 116 -24.43 10.82 8.28
C TRP A 116 -24.26 12.27 7.85
N THR A 117 -23.20 12.88 8.36
CA THR A 117 -22.72 14.18 7.93
C THR A 117 -21.48 13.99 7.07
N TRP A 118 -21.53 14.45 5.82
CA TRP A 118 -20.36 14.42 4.92
C TRP A 118 -19.64 15.76 4.98
N LYS A 119 -18.39 15.75 5.44
CA LYS A 119 -17.59 16.96 5.60
C LYS A 119 -16.22 16.82 4.96
N SER A 120 -15.59 17.95 4.69
CA SER A 120 -14.17 18.01 4.35
C SER A 120 -13.38 18.33 5.61
N LEU A 121 -12.27 17.63 5.81
CA LEU A 121 -11.34 17.89 6.92
C LEU A 121 -9.97 18.25 6.32
N PRO A 122 -9.33 19.36 6.75
CA PRO A 122 -8.01 19.75 6.24
C PRO A 122 -6.93 18.67 6.40
N GLU A 123 -7.03 17.85 7.45
CA GLU A 123 -6.09 16.77 7.75
C GLU A 123 -6.39 15.49 6.96
N SER A 124 -7.56 15.41 6.32
CA SER A 124 -7.95 14.27 5.51
C SER A 124 -7.28 14.32 4.15
N ARG A 125 -6.66 13.21 3.78
CA ARG A 125 -6.17 12.96 2.43
C ARG A 125 -7.29 12.75 1.38
N PHE A 126 -8.52 12.52 1.83
CA PHE A 126 -9.70 12.39 0.98
C PHE A 126 -10.56 13.64 1.05
N SER A 127 -11.18 14.02 -0.06
CA SER A 127 -12.00 15.22 -0.19
C SER A 127 -13.21 15.24 0.73
N GLN A 128 -13.76 14.06 1.05
CA GLN A 128 -14.91 13.90 1.92
C GLN A 128 -14.72 12.75 2.90
N VAL A 129 -15.08 13.00 4.14
CA VAL A 129 -15.16 12.02 5.22
C VAL A 129 -16.60 11.90 5.70
N ALA A 130 -16.97 10.73 6.21
CA ALA A 130 -18.28 10.48 6.80
C ALA A 130 -18.20 10.58 8.33
N GLU A 131 -19.03 11.44 8.90
CA GLU A 131 -19.24 11.55 10.34
C GLU A 131 -20.59 10.93 10.68
N LEU A 132 -20.59 9.95 11.59
CA LEU A 132 -21.79 9.27 12.05
C LEU A 132 -22.45 10.10 13.17
N ASN A 133 -23.74 10.39 13.02
CA ASN A 133 -24.51 11.13 14.03
C ASN A 133 -24.94 10.20 15.18
N PHE A 134 -25.99 9.40 14.98
CA PHE A 134 -26.49 8.44 15.98
C PHE A 134 -27.27 7.31 15.29
N VAL A 135 -26.91 6.06 15.59
CA VAL A 135 -27.57 4.85 15.07
C VAL A 135 -27.51 3.73 16.11
N TRP A 136 -28.46 2.78 16.04
CA TRP A 136 -28.51 1.61 16.92
C TRP A 136 -27.66 0.42 16.43
N TRP A 137 -27.30 0.41 15.14
CA TRP A 137 -26.39 -0.54 14.54
C TRP A 137 -25.75 0.06 13.29
N LEU A 138 -24.61 -0.50 12.86
CA LEU A 138 -23.79 0.02 11.78
C LEU A 138 -23.28 -1.13 10.89
N GLU A 139 -23.45 -1.00 9.58
CA GLU A 139 -22.80 -1.86 8.59
C GLU A 139 -22.06 -1.00 7.56
N ILE A 140 -20.79 -1.36 7.33
CA ILE A 140 -19.92 -0.74 6.33
C ILE A 140 -19.24 -1.87 5.57
N LYS A 141 -19.37 -1.85 4.24
CA LYS A 141 -18.75 -2.80 3.33
C LYS A 141 -17.73 -2.09 2.45
N GLY A 142 -16.56 -2.69 2.31
CA GLY A 142 -15.54 -2.25 1.36
C GLY A 142 -15.34 -3.30 0.28
N LYS A 143 -15.02 -2.85 -0.94
CA LYS A 143 -14.67 -3.74 -2.05
C LYS A 143 -13.28 -3.37 -2.57
N ILE A 144 -12.37 -4.34 -2.57
CA ILE A 144 -11.09 -4.24 -3.25
C ILE A 144 -11.06 -5.32 -4.32
N GLU A 145 -10.72 -4.95 -5.54
CA GLU A 145 -10.62 -5.92 -6.62
C GLU A 145 -9.39 -6.81 -6.41
N GLY A 146 -9.55 -8.13 -6.59
CA GLY A 146 -8.46 -9.09 -6.34
C GLY A 146 -7.21 -8.86 -7.20
N ARG A 147 -7.36 -8.23 -8.37
CA ARG A 147 -6.25 -7.82 -9.26
C ARG A 147 -5.34 -6.76 -8.65
N GLU A 148 -5.87 -5.96 -7.73
CA GLU A 148 -5.13 -4.93 -6.99
C GLU A 148 -4.35 -5.52 -5.80
N LEU A 149 -4.69 -6.74 -5.38
CA LEU A 149 -4.03 -7.40 -4.26
C LEU A 149 -2.77 -8.12 -4.72
N SER A 150 -1.71 -8.02 -3.94
CA SER A 150 -0.51 -8.82 -4.17
C SER A 150 -0.86 -10.33 -4.16
N PRO A 151 -0.23 -11.16 -5.00
CA PRO A 151 -0.49 -12.60 -5.05
C PRO A 151 -0.39 -13.24 -3.65
N LYS A 152 -1.34 -14.12 -3.31
CA LYS A 152 -1.47 -14.82 -2.00
C LYS A 152 -1.97 -13.96 -0.82
N THR A 153 -2.60 -12.83 -1.06
CA THR A 153 -3.28 -12.06 0.00
C THR A 153 -4.53 -12.82 0.49
N LYS A 154 -4.53 -13.29 1.75
CA LYS A 154 -5.75 -13.75 2.44
C LYS A 154 -6.47 -12.52 3.00
N GLY A 155 -7.66 -12.20 2.47
CA GLY A 155 -8.53 -11.19 3.06
C GLY A 155 -9.01 -11.65 4.44
N ARG A 156 -8.64 -10.93 5.49
CA ARG A 156 -9.14 -11.20 6.86
C ARG A 156 -10.37 -10.32 7.11
N GLY A 157 -11.52 -10.73 6.59
CA GLY A 157 -12.80 -10.14 6.96
C GLY A 157 -13.25 -10.70 8.31
N ARG A 158 -13.44 -9.85 9.33
CA ARG A 158 -14.25 -10.22 10.50
C ARG A 158 -15.71 -10.02 10.10
N GLY A 159 -16.35 -11.09 9.63
CA GLY A 159 -17.80 -11.13 9.50
C GLY A 159 -18.42 -11.00 10.89
N GLY A 160 -19.24 -9.99 11.10
CA GLY A 160 -20.14 -9.95 12.25
C GLY A 160 -21.25 -10.95 12.01
N GLU A 161 -21.11 -12.15 12.56
CA GLU A 161 -22.24 -13.07 12.73
C GLU A 161 -23.12 -12.53 13.84
N ASN A 162 -24.21 -11.85 13.48
CA ASN A 162 -25.34 -11.71 14.39
C ASN A 162 -26.34 -12.80 14.03
N GLY A 163 -26.33 -13.85 14.86
CA GLY A 163 -27.26 -14.96 14.78
C GLY A 163 -28.70 -14.48 14.84
N ALA A 164 -29.50 -14.96 13.88
CA ALA A 164 -30.93 -14.97 14.00
C ALA A 164 -31.31 -15.84 15.20
N VAL A 165 -31.88 -15.23 16.23
CA VAL A 165 -32.66 -15.92 17.25
C VAL A 165 -34.12 -15.54 17.00
N GLY A 166 -34.86 -16.41 16.33
CA GLY A 166 -36.22 -16.72 16.77
C GLY A 166 -36.18 -17.96 17.66
N PRO A 167 -37.29 -18.42 18.27
CA PRO A 167 -38.64 -17.84 18.30
C PRO A 167 -39.24 -17.78 19.72
N SER A 168 -40.41 -17.13 19.86
CA SER A 168 -41.65 -17.68 20.43
C SER A 168 -42.82 -16.78 20.06
#